data_AF-A0A7D4WSI7-F1
#
_entry.id   AF-A0A7D4WSI7-F1
#
_cell.length_a   1.000
_cell.length_b   1.000
_cell.length_c   1.000
_cell.angle_alpha   90.00
_cell.angle_beta   90.00
_cell.angle_gamma   90.00
#
_symmetry.space_group_name_H-M   'P 1'
#
loop_
_entity.id
_entity.type
_entity.pdbx_description
1 polymer ?
#
loop_
_entity_poly.entity_id
_entity_poly.type
_entity_poly.pdbx_seq_one_letter_code
_entity_poly.pdbx_strand_id
1 'polypeptide(L)'
;MALYDTLFSQLDVSSAQLLVTDSDFRDKDFRRQLNDTVKSLLSLKVVPIFNENDAVSTRRAPYEDSSGIFWDNDSLAALLALELKADLLVLLSDVEGLYSGPPSDPRSKLIHTYIKEKHQTEITFGDKSRVGRGGMTAKVKAAVNAAYAGIPVIITSGFAPECLTKVLQGQRMGTLFHQDAHLWCSFKEVDARGMAIAARESSR
;
A
#
# COMPACT_ATOMS: atom_id res chain seq x y z
N MET A 1 -11.57 10.15 -16.45
CA MET A 1 -11.66 11.43 -15.75
C MET A 1 -13.11 11.85 -15.49
N ALA A 2 -13.94 12.02 -16.54
CA ALA A 2 -15.34 12.48 -16.41
C ALA A 2 -16.20 11.81 -15.32
N LEU A 3 -16.03 10.49 -15.10
CA LEU A 3 -16.72 9.78 -14.01
C LEU A 3 -16.31 10.30 -12.63
N TYR A 4 -15.01 10.46 -12.39
CA TYR A 4 -14.51 11.02 -11.13
C TYR A 4 -14.99 12.46 -10.94
N ASP A 5 -14.92 13.31 -11.97
CA ASP A 5 -15.41 14.69 -11.89
C ASP A 5 -16.90 14.74 -11.51
N THR A 6 -17.71 13.87 -12.12
CA THR A 6 -19.15 13.79 -11.81
C THR A 6 -19.38 13.39 -10.36
N LEU A 7 -18.70 12.36 -9.88
CA LEU A 7 -18.88 11.84 -8.51
C LEU A 7 -18.34 12.81 -7.45
N PHE A 8 -17.20 13.45 -7.69
CA PHE A 8 -16.64 14.44 -6.76
C PHE A 8 -17.47 15.73 -6.74
N SER A 9 -18.00 16.17 -7.88
CA SER A 9 -18.85 17.37 -7.95
C SER A 9 -20.16 17.21 -7.17
N GLN A 10 -20.69 15.99 -7.04
CA GLN A 10 -21.86 15.72 -6.18
C GLN A 10 -21.59 15.95 -4.69
N LEU A 11 -20.31 16.02 -4.29
CA LEU A 11 -19.86 16.27 -2.92
C LEU A 11 -19.20 17.65 -2.77
N ASP A 12 -19.38 18.55 -3.75
CA ASP A 12 -18.72 19.86 -3.82
C ASP A 12 -17.18 19.79 -3.75
N VAL A 13 -16.61 18.70 -4.26
CA VAL A 13 -15.16 18.49 -4.34
C VAL A 13 -14.71 18.62 -5.79
N SER A 14 -13.65 19.37 -6.02
CA SER A 14 -13.00 19.45 -7.33
C SER A 14 -11.94 18.36 -7.45
N SER A 15 -11.76 17.81 -8.65
CA SER A 15 -10.69 16.84 -8.94
C SER A 15 -9.80 17.31 -10.09
N ALA A 16 -8.53 16.91 -10.11
CA ALA A 16 -7.58 17.30 -11.14
C ALA A 16 -6.77 16.09 -11.63
N GLN A 17 -6.75 15.88 -12.95
CA GLN A 17 -6.03 14.75 -13.54
C GLN A 17 -4.54 15.07 -13.67
N LEU A 18 -3.71 14.12 -13.24
CA LEU A 18 -2.26 14.14 -13.43
C LEU A 18 -1.84 12.83 -14.10
N LEU A 19 -1.34 12.92 -15.34
CA LEU A 19 -0.85 11.78 -16.10
C LEU A 19 0.68 11.81 -16.11
N VAL A 20 1.29 10.68 -15.76
CA VAL A 20 2.75 10.59 -15.60
C VAL A 20 3.31 9.35 -16.28
N THR A 21 4.58 9.41 -16.66
CA THR A 21 5.36 8.30 -17.21
C THR A 21 6.55 8.00 -16.29
N ASP A 22 7.16 6.84 -16.46
CA ASP A 22 8.35 6.49 -15.70
C ASP A 22 9.56 7.37 -16.05
N SER A 23 9.64 7.85 -17.29
CA SER A 23 10.67 8.81 -17.71
C SER A 23 10.58 10.14 -16.96
N ASP A 24 9.37 10.61 -16.63
CA ASP A 24 9.17 11.90 -15.97
C ASP A 24 9.87 11.91 -14.60
N PHE A 25 9.78 10.81 -13.85
CA PHE A 25 10.44 10.69 -12.55
C PHE A 25 11.97 10.54 -12.65
N ARG A 26 12.59 10.45 -13.82
CA ARG A 26 14.07 10.54 -13.92
C ARG A 26 14.56 11.98 -13.79
N ASP A 27 13.69 12.94 -14.08
CA ASP A 27 13.99 14.37 -13.98
C ASP A 27 13.70 14.90 -12.57
N LYS A 28 14.71 15.54 -11.97
CA LYS A 28 14.60 16.14 -10.63
C LYS A 28 13.71 17.38 -10.64
N ASP A 29 13.72 18.15 -11.73
CA ASP A 29 12.91 19.36 -11.87
C ASP A 29 11.43 18.98 -12.01
N PHE A 30 11.14 17.90 -12.74
CA PHE A 30 9.79 17.32 -12.78
C PHE A 30 9.30 16.91 -11.38
N ARG A 31 10.10 16.18 -10.60
CA ARG A 31 9.72 15.77 -9.23
C ARG A 31 9.42 16.96 -8.32
N ARG A 32 10.21 18.03 -8.44
CA ARG A 32 9.99 19.28 -7.69
C ARG A 32 8.70 19.97 -8.15
N GLN A 33 8.50 20.12 -9.45
CA GLN A 33 7.31 20.74 -10.03
C GLN A 33 6.05 19.95 -9.67
N LEU A 34 6.13 18.62 -9.67
CA LEU A 34 5.04 17.74 -9.25
C LEU A 34 4.66 18.01 -7.80
N ASN A 35 5.65 18.06 -6.90
CA ASN A 35 5.44 18.38 -5.49
C ASN A 35 4.76 19.74 -5.29
N ASP A 36 5.22 20.78 -5.97
CA ASP A 36 4.66 22.13 -5.87
C ASP A 36 3.23 22.19 -6.43
N THR A 37 2.97 21.45 -7.52
CA THR A 37 1.64 21.33 -8.13
C THR A 37 0.66 20.64 -7.20
N VAL A 38 1.02 19.48 -6.62
CA VAL A 38 0.16 18.74 -5.70
C VAL A 38 -0.14 19.56 -4.45
N LYS A 39 0.87 20.24 -3.87
CA LYS A 39 0.66 21.14 -2.73
C LYS A 39 -0.32 22.26 -3.04
N SER A 40 -0.23 22.83 -4.25
CA SER A 40 -1.14 23.89 -4.71
C SER A 40 -2.56 23.37 -4.92
N LEU A 41 -2.72 22.18 -5.50
CA LEU A 41 -4.05 21.56 -5.67
C LEU A 41 -4.70 21.28 -4.31
N LEU A 42 -3.95 20.70 -3.37
CA LEU A 42 -4.47 20.39 -2.04
C LEU A 42 -4.80 21.65 -1.22
N SER A 43 -4.03 22.73 -1.33
CA SER A 43 -4.34 24.01 -0.66
C SER A 43 -5.63 24.65 -1.19
N LEU A 44 -5.97 24.36 -2.45
CA LEU A 44 -7.23 24.73 -3.08
C LEU A 44 -8.36 23.71 -2.86
N LYS A 45 -8.15 22.69 -2.01
CA LYS A 45 -9.08 21.58 -1.75
C LYS A 45 -9.45 20.77 -3.00
N VAL A 46 -8.54 20.70 -3.98
CA VAL A 46 -8.69 19.89 -5.18
C VAL A 46 -8.02 18.53 -4.96
N VAL A 47 -8.75 17.44 -5.26
CA VAL A 47 -8.23 16.07 -5.15
C VAL A 47 -7.45 15.70 -6.41
N PRO A 48 -6.13 15.44 -6.32
CA PRO A 48 -5.35 14.98 -7.47
C PRO A 48 -5.67 13.52 -7.81
N ILE A 49 -5.89 13.23 -9.09
CA ILE A 49 -6.14 11.89 -9.62
C ILE A 49 -5.00 11.51 -10.55
N PHE A 50 -4.13 10.63 -10.06
CA PHE A 50 -2.98 10.14 -10.79
C PHE A 50 -3.29 8.91 -11.63
N ASN A 51 -2.68 8.81 -12.81
CA ASN A 51 -2.59 7.55 -13.56
C ASN A 51 -1.33 7.52 -14.44
N GLU A 52 -0.89 6.33 -14.83
CA GLU A 52 0.13 6.20 -15.87
C GLU A 52 -0.43 6.73 -17.21
N ASN A 53 0.41 7.46 -17.95
CA ASN A 53 0.08 7.94 -19.28
C ASN A 53 0.39 6.86 -20.34
N ASP A 54 -0.40 5.78 -20.36
CA ASP A 54 -0.24 4.67 -21.31
C ASP A 54 -0.24 5.12 -22.78
N ALA A 55 -0.87 6.26 -23.11
CA ALA A 55 -0.96 6.77 -24.48
C ALA A 55 0.39 7.26 -25.04
N VAL A 56 1.31 7.68 -24.18
CA VAL A 56 2.64 8.18 -24.57
C VAL A 56 3.78 7.40 -23.91
N SER A 57 3.47 6.47 -23.01
CA SER A 57 4.44 5.57 -22.40
C SER A 57 5.14 4.77 -23.49
N THR A 58 6.47 4.88 -23.56
CA THR A 58 7.29 4.17 -24.56
C THR A 58 7.65 2.75 -24.12
N ARG A 59 7.17 2.33 -22.95
CA ARG A 59 7.47 1.04 -22.34
C ARG A 59 6.77 -0.10 -23.07
N ARG A 60 7.56 -1.04 -23.61
CA ARG A 60 7.06 -2.16 -24.45
C ARG A 60 7.14 -3.54 -23.81
N ALA A 61 7.89 -3.74 -22.73
CA ALA A 61 8.03 -5.03 -22.07
C ALA A 61 8.25 -4.93 -20.54
N PRO A 62 7.85 -5.96 -19.77
CA PRO A 62 8.30 -6.13 -18.39
C PRO A 62 9.78 -6.51 -18.39
N TYR A 63 10.63 -5.65 -17.81
CA TYR A 63 12.07 -5.86 -17.58
C TYR A 63 13.00 -5.79 -18.80
N GLU A 64 13.83 -4.73 -18.84
CA GLU A 64 15.19 -4.76 -19.43
C GLU A 64 16.11 -3.64 -18.91
N ASP A 65 15.58 -2.57 -18.30
CA ASP A 65 16.39 -1.50 -17.71
C ASP A 65 16.44 -1.61 -16.17
N SER A 66 17.66 -1.68 -15.64
CA SER A 66 18.01 -1.66 -14.21
C SER A 66 17.57 -0.41 -13.45
N SER A 67 17.01 0.60 -14.12
CA SER A 67 16.54 1.85 -13.53
C SER A 67 15.00 2.01 -13.39
N GLY A 68 14.19 1.00 -13.74
CA GLY A 68 12.72 1.10 -13.80
C GLY A 68 12.06 1.63 -12.50
N ILE A 69 11.57 2.87 -12.54
CA ILE A 69 11.10 3.61 -11.36
C ILE A 69 9.77 3.05 -10.80
N PHE A 70 8.80 2.77 -11.66
CA PHE A 70 7.56 2.04 -11.34
C PHE A 70 7.14 1.17 -12.52
N TRP A 71 6.32 0.14 -12.34
CA TRP A 71 5.89 -0.84 -13.37
C TRP A 71 4.37 -0.88 -13.60
N ASP A 72 3.61 -0.66 -12.55
CA ASP A 72 2.15 -0.72 -12.50
C ASP A 72 1.64 0.35 -11.54
N ASN A 73 0.33 0.48 -11.43
CA ASN A 73 -0.27 1.49 -10.55
C ASN A 73 0.04 1.24 -9.05
N ASP A 74 0.37 0.02 -8.63
CA ASP A 74 0.77 -0.27 -7.25
C ASP A 74 2.14 0.35 -6.94
N SER A 75 3.12 0.15 -7.83
CA SER A 75 4.45 0.74 -7.72
C SER A 75 4.45 2.25 -8.00
N LEU A 76 3.57 2.75 -8.88
CA LEU A 76 3.36 4.19 -9.06
C LEU A 76 2.80 4.82 -7.79
N ALA A 77 1.80 4.19 -7.15
CA ALA A 77 1.24 4.68 -5.90
C ALA A 77 2.28 4.71 -4.77
N ALA A 78 3.11 3.66 -4.66
CA ALA A 78 4.22 3.62 -3.72
C ALA A 78 5.26 4.72 -3.99
N LEU A 79 5.62 4.95 -5.25
CA LEU A 79 6.52 6.04 -5.65
C LEU A 79 5.95 7.40 -5.29
N LEU A 80 4.70 7.66 -5.65
CA LEU A 80 4.02 8.94 -5.36
C LEU A 80 3.92 9.18 -3.86
N ALA A 81 3.62 8.14 -3.07
CA ALA A 81 3.57 8.25 -1.62
C ALA A 81 4.92 8.68 -1.03
N LEU A 82 6.03 8.19 -1.59
CA LEU A 82 7.38 8.61 -1.21
C LEU A 82 7.72 10.03 -1.66
N GLU A 83 7.48 10.34 -2.94
CA GLU A 83 7.77 11.65 -3.54
C GLU A 83 6.99 12.78 -2.85
N LEU A 84 5.75 12.51 -2.47
CA LEU A 84 4.84 13.47 -1.81
C LEU A 84 4.89 13.41 -0.29
N LYS A 85 5.70 12.50 0.29
CA LYS A 85 5.83 12.27 1.74
C LYS A 85 4.48 12.04 2.43
N ALA A 86 3.68 11.13 1.87
CA ALA A 86 2.38 10.77 2.42
C ALA A 86 2.50 10.12 3.81
N ASP A 87 1.57 10.39 4.71
CA ASP A 87 1.56 9.76 6.04
C ASP A 87 1.12 8.28 6.00
N LEU A 88 0.35 7.90 4.96
CA LEU A 88 -0.22 6.57 4.80
C LEU A 88 -0.51 6.31 3.31
N LEU A 89 -0.17 5.10 2.84
CA LEU A 89 -0.64 4.57 1.56
C LEU A 89 -1.69 3.49 1.79
N VAL A 90 -2.87 3.62 1.16
CA VAL A 90 -3.91 2.58 1.19
C VAL A 90 -4.07 1.98 -0.20
N LEU A 91 -3.80 0.69 -0.32
CA LEU A 91 -4.00 -0.10 -1.54
C LEU A 91 -5.33 -0.85 -1.43
N LEU A 92 -6.35 -0.37 -2.15
CA LEU A 92 -7.65 -1.03 -2.23
C LEU A 92 -7.60 -2.16 -3.26
N SER A 93 -7.95 -3.38 -2.83
CA SER A 93 -7.97 -4.59 -3.65
C SER A 93 -9.36 -5.23 -3.66
N ASP A 94 -9.52 -6.25 -4.48
CA ASP A 94 -10.62 -7.21 -4.46
C ASP A 94 -10.58 -8.21 -3.29
N VAL A 95 -9.44 -8.33 -2.60
CA VAL A 95 -9.28 -9.20 -1.42
C VAL A 95 -9.22 -8.40 -0.12
N GLU A 96 -9.52 -9.05 1.02
CA GLU A 96 -9.51 -8.41 2.34
C GLU A 96 -8.12 -7.95 2.79
N GLY A 97 -7.07 -8.60 2.29
CA GLY A 97 -5.67 -8.33 2.59
C GLY A 97 -4.81 -9.54 2.22
N LEU A 98 -3.66 -9.68 2.87
CA LEU A 98 -2.76 -10.80 2.68
C LEU A 98 -3.13 -11.96 3.60
N TYR A 99 -3.17 -13.18 3.05
CA TYR A 99 -3.48 -14.39 3.79
C TYR A 99 -2.24 -15.25 4.01
N SER A 100 -2.24 -16.06 5.08
CA SER A 100 -1.17 -17.00 5.42
C SER A 100 -1.10 -18.23 4.51
N GLY A 101 -2.08 -18.41 3.63
CA GLY A 101 -2.16 -19.51 2.67
C GLY A 101 -3.13 -19.20 1.53
N PRO A 102 -3.34 -20.13 0.59
CA PRO A 102 -4.28 -19.92 -0.50
C PRO A 102 -5.72 -19.79 0.03
N PRO A 103 -6.61 -19.03 -0.64
CA PRO A 103 -8.01 -18.87 -0.22
C PRO A 103 -8.81 -20.18 -0.13
N SER A 104 -8.35 -21.23 -0.84
CA SER A 104 -8.95 -22.57 -0.81
C SER A 104 -8.64 -23.36 0.45
N ASP A 105 -7.61 -22.98 1.23
CA ASP A 105 -7.26 -23.66 2.48
C ASP A 105 -8.08 -23.06 3.65
N PRO A 106 -8.92 -23.86 4.34
CA PRO A 106 -9.67 -23.41 5.51
C PRO A 106 -8.79 -22.93 6.68
N ARG A 107 -7.51 -23.31 6.70
CA ARG A 107 -6.54 -22.83 7.71
C ARG A 107 -5.93 -21.49 7.35
N SER A 108 -6.19 -20.99 6.14
CA SER A 108 -5.71 -19.69 5.69
C SER A 108 -6.35 -18.57 6.51
N LYS A 109 -5.51 -17.74 7.12
CA LYS A 109 -5.95 -16.62 7.96
C LYS A 109 -5.42 -15.31 7.42
N LEU A 110 -6.23 -14.27 7.58
CA LEU A 110 -5.81 -12.91 7.27
C LEU A 110 -4.64 -12.50 8.18
N ILE A 111 -3.58 -12.01 7.56
CA ILE A 111 -2.41 -11.45 8.23
C ILE A 111 -2.70 -9.98 8.46
N HIS A 112 -2.92 -9.59 9.70
CA HIS A 112 -3.21 -8.19 10.01
C HIS A 112 -1.97 -7.28 10.01
N THR A 113 -0.79 -7.86 10.23
CA THR A 113 0.46 -7.12 10.27
C THR A 113 1.53 -7.94 9.57
N TYR A 114 2.06 -7.40 8.49
CA TYR A 114 3.14 -8.02 7.74
C TYR A 114 4.48 -7.79 8.42
N ILE A 115 5.11 -8.88 8.80
CA ILE A 115 6.49 -8.95 9.30
C ILE A 115 7.33 -9.67 8.26
N LYS A 116 8.34 -9.00 7.69
CA LYS A 116 9.13 -9.53 6.58
C LYS A 116 9.84 -10.83 6.93
N GLU A 117 10.46 -10.89 8.10
CA GLU A 117 11.26 -12.03 8.57
C GLU A 117 10.43 -13.31 8.71
N LYS A 118 9.13 -13.15 9.00
CA LYS A 118 8.18 -14.26 9.12
C LYS A 118 7.52 -14.60 7.78
N HIS A 119 7.02 -13.59 7.08
CA HIS A 119 6.07 -13.80 6.00
C HIS A 119 6.71 -13.82 4.60
N GLN A 120 7.92 -13.29 4.43
CA GLN A 120 8.58 -13.26 3.12
C GLN A 120 8.89 -14.66 2.58
N THR A 121 9.19 -15.61 3.46
CA THR A 121 9.53 -17.00 3.11
C THR A 121 8.33 -17.93 3.15
N GLU A 122 7.34 -17.65 4.00
CA GLU A 122 6.17 -18.53 4.23
C GLU A 122 5.05 -18.33 3.21
N ILE A 123 4.92 -17.13 2.63
CA ILE A 123 3.79 -16.80 1.76
C ILE A 123 4.15 -17.01 0.30
N THR A 124 3.48 -17.98 -0.32
CA THR A 124 3.46 -18.13 -1.77
C THR A 124 2.29 -17.32 -2.33
N PHE A 125 2.59 -16.28 -3.10
CA PHE A 125 1.56 -15.52 -3.81
C PHE A 125 0.99 -16.39 -4.94
N GLY A 126 -0.31 -16.65 -4.90
CA GLY A 126 -1.01 -17.36 -5.98
C GLY A 126 -0.92 -16.62 -7.32
N ASP A 127 -1.28 -17.32 -8.40
CA ASP A 127 -1.18 -16.81 -9.76
C ASP A 127 -1.92 -15.48 -10.00
N LYS A 128 -1.43 -14.74 -11.00
CA LYS A 128 -1.90 -13.41 -11.42
C LYS A 128 -3.43 -13.36 -11.57
N SER A 129 -4.07 -12.33 -11.03
CA SER A 129 -5.49 -12.09 -11.30
C SER A 129 -5.71 -11.73 -12.78
N ARG A 130 -6.90 -12.10 -13.31
CA ARG A 130 -7.24 -12.01 -14.74
C ARG A 130 -7.35 -10.58 -15.30
N VAL A 131 -7.30 -9.56 -14.44
CA VAL A 131 -7.67 -8.16 -14.77
C VAL A 131 -6.58 -7.14 -14.46
N GLY A 132 -5.44 -7.53 -13.86
CA GLY A 132 -4.35 -6.62 -13.51
C GLY A 132 -2.98 -7.05 -14.07
N ARG A 133 -2.15 -6.08 -14.48
CA ARG A 133 -0.75 -6.34 -14.88
C ARG A 133 0.14 -6.76 -13.70
N GLY A 134 -0.26 -6.42 -12.47
CA GLY A 134 0.43 -6.73 -11.21
C GLY A 134 -0.50 -7.46 -10.24
N GLY A 135 -0.24 -8.76 -10.00
CA GLY A 135 -0.97 -9.56 -9.01
C GLY A 135 -0.58 -9.22 -7.57
N MET A 136 -0.97 -10.08 -6.62
CA MET A 136 -0.66 -9.88 -5.19
C MET A 136 0.84 -9.69 -4.92
N THR A 137 1.71 -10.37 -5.67
CA THR A 137 3.17 -10.20 -5.59
C THR A 137 3.61 -8.75 -5.82
N ALA A 138 3.02 -8.06 -6.80
CA ALA A 138 3.38 -6.68 -7.11
C ALA A 138 2.89 -5.73 -6.01
N LYS A 139 1.66 -5.92 -5.51
CA LYS A 139 1.10 -5.18 -4.36
C LYS A 139 1.97 -5.30 -3.13
N VAL A 140 2.35 -6.52 -2.76
CA VAL A 140 3.20 -6.74 -1.59
C VAL A 140 4.59 -6.16 -1.80
N LYS A 141 5.18 -6.28 -2.99
CA LYS A 141 6.46 -5.64 -3.30
C LYS A 141 6.39 -4.12 -3.15
N ALA A 142 5.35 -3.48 -3.70
CA ALA A 142 5.12 -2.04 -3.57
C ALA A 142 4.92 -1.63 -2.10
N ALA A 143 4.09 -2.37 -1.37
CA ALA A 143 3.82 -2.11 0.04
C ALA A 143 5.06 -2.24 0.92
N VAL A 144 5.87 -3.29 0.72
CA VAL A 144 7.13 -3.48 1.45
C VAL A 144 8.11 -2.36 1.12
N ASN A 145 8.27 -2.00 -0.16
CA ASN A 145 9.18 -0.94 -0.55
C ASN A 145 8.81 0.42 0.09
N ALA A 146 7.54 0.80 0.06
CA ALA A 146 7.07 2.04 0.68
C ALA A 146 7.20 1.98 2.22
N ALA A 147 6.80 0.88 2.85
CA ALA A 147 6.88 0.70 4.31
C ALA A 147 8.31 0.82 4.84
N TYR A 148 9.28 0.19 4.18
CA TYR A 148 10.69 0.26 4.59
C TYR A 148 11.37 1.59 4.22
N ALA A 149 10.74 2.39 3.36
CA ALA A 149 11.15 3.76 3.09
C ALA A 149 10.43 4.80 3.97
N GLY A 150 9.71 4.34 5.01
CA GLY A 150 9.12 5.17 6.05
C GLY A 150 7.64 5.51 5.87
N ILE A 151 6.96 4.94 4.86
CA ILE A 151 5.54 5.20 4.58
C ILE A 151 4.71 3.97 4.96
N PRO A 152 3.94 4.00 6.05
CA PRO A 152 3.02 2.91 6.40
C PRO A 152 2.09 2.58 5.23
N VAL A 153 1.84 1.28 5.00
CA VAL A 153 0.96 0.83 3.91
C VAL A 153 -0.12 -0.11 4.45
N ILE A 154 -1.35 0.05 3.98
CA ILE A 154 -2.45 -0.88 4.26
C ILE A 154 -2.95 -1.46 2.95
N ILE A 155 -3.00 -2.80 2.85
CA ILE A 155 -3.73 -3.50 1.79
C ILE A 155 -5.08 -3.94 2.37
N THR A 156 -6.19 -3.50 1.79
CA THR A 156 -7.53 -3.90 2.24
C THR A 156 -8.53 -3.97 1.08
N SER A 157 -9.72 -4.52 1.33
CA SER A 157 -10.74 -4.63 0.29
C SER A 157 -11.38 -3.27 -0.01
N GLY A 158 -11.42 -2.90 -1.28
CA GLY A 158 -12.19 -1.74 -1.77
C GLY A 158 -13.71 -1.96 -1.76
N PHE A 159 -14.16 -3.21 -1.63
CA PHE A 159 -15.58 -3.54 -1.51
C PHE A 159 -16.10 -3.47 -0.07
N ALA A 160 -15.20 -3.39 0.91
CA ALA A 160 -15.61 -3.30 2.31
C ALA A 160 -16.24 -1.92 2.60
N PRO A 161 -17.43 -1.88 3.23
CA PRO A 161 -18.12 -0.63 3.50
C PRO A 161 -17.32 0.23 4.48
N GLU A 162 -17.20 1.51 4.13
CA GLU A 162 -16.47 2.53 4.92
C GLU A 162 -15.00 2.15 5.18
N CYS A 163 -14.37 1.37 4.29
CA CYS A 163 -13.01 0.88 4.48
C CYS A 163 -12.01 2.00 4.79
N LEU A 164 -12.05 3.11 4.04
CA LEU A 164 -11.17 4.26 4.24
C LEU A 164 -11.41 4.93 5.60
N THR A 165 -12.67 5.17 5.96
CA THR A 165 -13.02 5.76 7.27
C THR A 165 -12.53 4.90 8.43
N LYS A 166 -12.73 3.58 8.35
CA LYS A 166 -12.29 2.62 9.37
C LYS A 166 -10.77 2.56 9.48
N VAL A 167 -10.07 2.58 8.34
CA VAL A 167 -8.61 2.66 8.28
C VAL A 167 -8.11 3.94 8.97
N LEU A 168 -8.69 5.10 8.65
CA LEU A 168 -8.31 6.39 9.24
C LEU A 168 -8.64 6.50 10.74
N GLN A 169 -9.62 5.74 11.22
CA GLN A 169 -9.93 5.60 12.64
C GLN A 169 -8.97 4.64 13.38
N GLY A 170 -8.02 4.02 12.68
CA GLY A 170 -7.08 3.06 13.26
C GLY A 170 -7.69 1.68 13.50
N GLN A 171 -8.85 1.37 12.91
CA GLN A 171 -9.43 0.03 13.00
C GLN A 171 -8.56 -0.97 12.24
N ARG A 172 -8.52 -2.21 12.72
CA ARG A 172 -7.72 -3.28 12.15
C ARG A 172 -8.33 -3.80 10.84
N MET A 173 -8.06 -3.11 9.74
CA MET A 173 -8.54 -3.43 8.40
C MET A 173 -7.42 -4.02 7.54
N GLY A 174 -7.68 -5.17 6.93
CA GLY A 174 -6.74 -5.84 6.04
C GLY A 174 -5.36 -6.10 6.66
N THR A 175 -4.30 -5.80 5.90
CA THR A 175 -2.91 -6.05 6.27
C THR A 175 -2.11 -4.75 6.32
N LEU A 176 -1.53 -4.45 7.49
CA LEU A 176 -0.62 -3.34 7.71
C LEU A 176 0.83 -3.75 7.43
N PHE A 177 1.55 -2.91 6.68
CA PHE A 177 2.98 -2.97 6.44
C PHE A 177 3.64 -1.76 7.10
N HIS A 178 4.64 -2.01 7.94
CA HIS A 178 5.37 -0.97 8.64
C HIS A 178 6.81 -1.42 8.88
N GLN A 179 7.79 -0.51 8.79
CA GLN A 179 9.20 -0.82 9.04
C GLN A 179 9.42 -1.46 10.44
N ASP A 180 8.71 -0.93 11.45
CA ASP A 180 8.82 -1.36 12.85
C ASP A 180 7.86 -2.51 13.23
N ALA A 181 7.19 -3.12 12.26
CA ALA A 181 6.23 -4.20 12.54
C ALA A 181 6.83 -5.36 13.35
N HIS A 182 8.12 -5.63 13.14
CA HIS A 182 8.88 -6.65 13.87
C HIS A 182 9.01 -6.35 15.38
N LEU A 183 8.99 -5.07 15.79
CA LEU A 183 9.06 -4.65 17.19
C LEU A 183 7.73 -4.86 17.92
N TRP A 184 6.61 -4.72 17.21
CA TRP A 184 5.27 -4.85 17.79
C TRP A 184 4.89 -6.29 18.14
N CYS A 185 5.54 -7.26 17.48
CA CYS A 185 5.39 -8.68 17.79
C CYS A 185 6.35 -9.18 18.89
N SER A 186 7.09 -8.28 19.55
CA SER A 186 7.98 -8.63 20.67
C SER A 186 7.28 -8.79 22.02
N PHE A 187 5.94 -8.72 22.08
CA PHE A 187 5.26 -9.37 23.19
C PHE A 187 5.49 -10.86 23.03
N LYS A 188 6.54 -11.36 23.70
CA LYS A 188 6.68 -12.77 24.07
C LYS A 188 5.27 -13.25 24.36
N GLU A 189 4.81 -14.28 23.65
CA GLU A 189 3.83 -15.17 24.23
C GLU A 189 4.45 -15.60 25.57
N VAL A 190 4.11 -14.87 26.62
CA VAL A 190 4.38 -15.35 27.96
C VAL A 190 3.42 -16.50 28.05
N ASP A 191 3.93 -17.72 27.80
CA ASP A 191 3.12 -18.91 28.01
C ASP A 191 2.56 -18.83 29.45
N ALA A 192 1.41 -19.47 29.70
CA ALA A 192 0.79 -19.41 31.02
C ALA A 192 1.76 -19.81 32.16
N ARG A 193 2.76 -20.66 31.85
CA ARG A 193 3.85 -21.06 32.73
C ARG A 193 4.89 -19.94 32.94
N GLY A 194 5.23 -19.13 31.95
CA GLY A 194 6.07 -17.94 32.08
C GLY A 194 5.42 -16.88 32.97
N MET A 195 4.10 -16.71 32.85
CA MET A 195 3.33 -15.82 33.73
C MET A 195 3.30 -16.36 35.16
N ALA A 196 3.11 -17.68 35.32
CA ALA A 196 3.12 -18.34 36.62
C ALA A 196 4.49 -18.29 37.32
N ILE A 197 5.59 -18.43 36.58
CA ILE A 197 6.95 -18.32 37.12
C ILE A 197 7.22 -16.89 37.59
N ALA A 198 6.89 -15.87 36.79
CA ALA A 198 7.08 -14.47 37.16
C ALA A 198 6.23 -14.05 38.37
N ALA A 199 5.01 -14.58 38.51
CA ALA A 199 4.16 -14.34 39.68
C ALA A 199 4.71 -15.02 40.96
N ARG A 200 5.33 -16.20 40.83
CA ARG A 200 5.96 -16.91 41.95
C ARG A 200 7.22 -16.19 42.44
N GLU A 201 8.03 -15.66 41.53
CA GLU A 201 9.27 -14.97 41.88
C GLU A 201 9.03 -13.58 42.49
N SER A 202 7.95 -12.89 42.10
CA SER A 202 7.57 -11.59 42.68
C SER A 202 6.87 -11.68 44.04
N SER A 203 6.56 -12.89 44.51
CA SER A 203 5.93 -13.16 45.82
C SER A 203 6.93 -13.59 46.91
N ARG A 204 8.24 -13.46 46.67
CA ARG A 204 9.31 -13.69 47.65
C ARG A 204 10.06 -12.38 47.91
#